data_AF-A4AIJ5-F1
#
_entry.id   AF-A4AIJ5-F1
#
_cell.length_a   1.000
_cell.length_b   1.000
_cell.length_c   1.000
_cell.angle_alpha   90.00
_cell.angle_beta   90.00
_cell.angle_gamma   90.00
#
_symmetry.space_group_name_H-M   'P 1'
#
loop_
_entity.id
_entity.type
_entity.pdbx_description
1 polymer ?
#
loop_
_entity_poly.entity_id
_entity_poly.type
_entity_poly.pdbx_seq_one_letter_code
_entity_poly.pdbx_strand_id
1 'polypeptide(L)' 'MFGKSGIEIVPILGAVAIVAYFALIITALAQVFRSTMPTNTKLLWLIVILIAPFIGSLIWFAVGRNSALL' A
#
# COMPACT_ATOMS: atom_id res chain seq x y z
N MET A 1 3.48 -30.00 5.02
CA MET A 1 3.57 -30.04 6.50
C MET A 1 2.95 -28.78 7.14
N PHE A 2 1.89 -28.20 6.56
CA PHE A 2 1.18 -27.07 7.18
C PHE A 2 0.07 -27.64 8.07
N GLY A 3 0.38 -27.85 9.35
CA GLY A 3 -0.62 -28.20 10.37
C GLY A 3 -1.61 -27.04 10.58
N LYS A 4 -2.76 -27.30 11.22
CA LYS A 4 -3.84 -26.30 11.47
C LYS A 4 -3.33 -24.94 11.95
N SER A 5 -2.22 -24.91 12.69
CA SER A 5 -1.55 -23.68 13.15
C SER A 5 -1.11 -22.73 12.03
N GLY A 6 -0.69 -23.24 10.86
CA GLY A 6 -0.31 -22.39 9.73
C GLY A 6 -1.49 -21.65 9.10
N ILE A 7 -2.68 -22.26 9.11
CA ILE A 7 -3.91 -21.66 8.54
C ILE A 7 -4.45 -20.55 9.46
N GLU A 8 -4.23 -20.65 10.76
CA GLU A 8 -4.67 -19.63 11.74
C GLU A 8 -3.79 -18.37 11.73
N ILE A 9 -2.49 -18.50 11.43
CA ILE A 9 -1.53 -17.37 11.48
C ILE A 9 -1.62 -16.49 10.23
N VAL A 10 -1.84 -17.07 9.04
CA VAL A 10 -1.92 -16.35 7.76
C VAL A 10 -2.94 -15.21 7.76
N PRO A 11 -4.22 -15.40 8.18
CA PRO A 11 -5.19 -14.32 8.19
C PRO A 11 -4.84 -13.22 9.18
N ILE A 12 -4.24 -13.56 10.33
CA ILE A 12 -3.80 -12.57 11.33
C ILE A 12 -2.69 -11.70 10.74
N LEU A 13 -1.68 -12.30 10.11
CA LEU A 13 -0.61 -11.56 9.43
C LEU A 13 -1.16 -10.66 8.31
N GLY A 14 -2.12 -11.18 7.53
CA GLY A 14 -2.82 -10.39 6.51
C GLY A 14 -3.54 -9.18 7.10
N ALA A 15 -4.29 -9.38 8.19
CA ALA A 15 -4.99 -8.29 8.87
C ALA A 15 -4.02 -7.25 9.43
N VAL A 16 -2.93 -7.67 10.08
CA VAL A 16 -1.89 -6.78 10.60
C VAL A 16 -1.24 -5.97 9.47
N ALA A 17 -0.91 -6.61 8.34
CA ALA A 17 -0.35 -5.92 7.19
C ALA A 17 -1.30 -4.86 6.62
N ILE A 18 -2.60 -5.19 6.51
CA ILE A 18 -3.62 -4.24 6.05
C ILE A 18 -3.73 -3.05 7.01
N VAL A 19 -3.82 -3.29 8.32
CA VAL A 19 -3.89 -2.21 9.33
C VAL A 19 -2.65 -1.33 9.28
N ALA A 20 -1.45 -1.93 9.23
CA ALA A 20 -0.19 -1.20 9.14
C ALA A 20 -0.13 -0.34 7.86
N TYR A 21 -0.59 -0.89 6.74
CA TYR A 21 -0.65 -0.18 5.46
C TYR A 21 -1.55 1.06 5.53
N PHE A 22 -2.76 0.93 6.07
CA PHE A 22 -3.65 2.07 6.27
C PHE A 22 -3.08 3.09 7.27
N ALA A 23 -2.46 2.63 8.35
CA ALA A 23 -1.80 3.51 9.31
C ALA A 23 -0.69 4.34 8.65
N LEU A 24 0.10 3.76 7.74
CA LEU A 24 1.12 4.49 6.97
C LEU A 24 0.50 5.57 6.08
N ILE A 25 -0.59 5.27 5.36
CA ILE A 25 -1.27 6.27 4.52
C ILE A 25 -1.81 7.41 5.38
N ILE A 26 -2.53 7.10 6.45
CA ILE A 26 -3.16 8.12 7.33
C ILE A 26 -2.10 9.00 7.97
N THR A 27 -1.02 8.40 8.49
CA THR A 27 0.07 9.16 9.12
C THR A 27 0.82 10.03 8.11
N ALA A 28 1.08 9.53 6.89
CA ALA A 28 1.68 10.31 5.83
C ALA A 28 0.81 11.51 5.43
N LEU A 29 -0.50 11.29 5.23
CA LEU A 29 -1.44 12.37 4.93
C LEU A 29 -1.48 13.41 6.06
N ALA A 30 -1.57 12.97 7.32
CA ALA A 30 -1.55 13.86 8.48
C ALA A 30 -0.27 14.71 8.53
N GLN A 31 0.89 14.11 8.21
CA GLN A 31 2.16 14.86 8.13
C GLN A 31 2.18 15.87 6.98
N VAL A 32 1.67 15.51 5.79
CA VAL A 32 1.57 16.43 4.66
C VAL A 32 0.71 17.64 5.02
N PHE A 33 -0.46 17.42 5.64
CA PHE A 33 -1.35 18.50 6.06
C PHE A 33 -0.71 19.41 7.12
N ARG A 34 0.01 18.83 8.10
CA ARG A 34 0.71 19.57 9.16
C ARG A 34 1.99 20.26 8.70
N SER A 35 2.57 19.87 7.57
CA SER A 35 3.81 20.46 7.08
C SER A 35 3.67 21.94 6.70
N THR A 36 4.75 22.69 6.76
CA THR A 36 4.84 24.09 6.30
C THR A 36 5.18 24.20 4.81
N MET A 37 5.12 23.09 4.07
CA MET A 37 5.48 23.04 2.65
C MET A 37 4.56 23.91 1.79
N PRO A 38 5.06 24.43 0.64
CA PRO A 38 4.22 25.08 -0.35
C PRO A 38 3.07 24.19 -0.83
N THR A 39 1.93 24.80 -1.14
CA THR A 39 0.71 24.08 -1.56
C THR A 39 0.95 23.15 -2.75
N ASN A 40 1.74 23.56 -3.73
CA ASN A 40 2.05 22.73 -4.90
C ASN A 40 2.77 21.43 -4.50
N THR A 41 3.71 21.51 -3.57
CA THR A 41 4.45 20.35 -3.06
C THR A 41 3.54 19.43 -2.25
N LYS A 42 2.64 19.99 -1.42
CA LYS A 42 1.63 19.19 -0.71
C LYS A 42 0.72 18.43 -1.67
N LEU A 43 0.25 19.10 -2.73
CA LEU A 43 -0.63 18.51 -3.73
C LEU A 43 0.04 17.35 -4.46
N LEU A 44 1.32 17.50 -4.82
CA LEU A 44 2.11 16.42 -5.41
C LEU A 44 2.17 15.20 -4.48
N TRP A 45 2.48 15.41 -3.19
CA TRP A 45 2.55 14.31 -2.23
C TRP A 45 1.19 13.64 -2.00
N LEU A 46 0.10 14.40 -1.97
CA LEU A 46 -1.26 13.87 -1.91
C LEU A 46 -1.54 12.94 -3.09
N ILE A 47 -1.21 13.36 -4.31
CA ILE A 47 -1.37 12.53 -5.50
C ILE A 47 -0.53 11.26 -5.38
N VAL A 48 0.74 11.38 -5.01
CA VAL A 48 1.64 10.21 -4.87
C VAL A 48 1.11 9.21 -3.84
N ILE A 49 0.76 9.67 -2.63
CA ILE A 49 0.29 8.80 -1.55
C ILE A 49 -1.00 8.07 -1.95
N LEU A 50 -1.90 8.74 -2.66
CA LEU A 50 -3.19 8.14 -3.07
C LEU A 50 -3.07 7.26 -4.31
N ILE A 51 -2.22 7.62 -5.28
CA ILE A 51 -2.18 6.96 -6.59
C ILE A 51 -1.14 5.82 -6.65
N ALA A 52 -0.04 5.90 -5.89
CA ALA A 52 1.00 4.86 -5.84
C ALA A 52 0.46 3.42 -5.63
N PRO A 53 -0.48 3.14 -4.69
CA PRO A 53 -1.06 1.79 -4.56
C PRO A 53 -1.69 1.25 -5.85
N PHE A 54 -2.39 2.11 -6.57
CA PHE A 54 -3.09 1.74 -7.79
C PHE A 54 -2.09 1.52 -8.92
N ILE A 55 -1.08 2.38 -9.04
CA ILE A 55 -0.02 2.24 -10.04
C ILE A 55 0.71 0.91 -9.85
N GLY A 56 1.11 0.56 -8.62
CA GLY A 56 1.78 -0.72 -8.35
C GLY A 56 0.91 -1.92 -8.74
N SER A 57 -0.38 -1.87 -8.41
CA SER A 57 -1.34 -2.90 -8.81
C SER A 57 -1.49 -2.99 -10.33
N LEU A 58 -1.58 -1.85 -11.01
CA LEU A 58 -1.76 -1.76 -12.45
C LEU A 58 -0.52 -2.27 -13.21
N ILE A 59 0.68 -1.98 -12.69
CA ILE A 59 1.96 -2.51 -13.21
C ILE A 59 1.98 -4.04 -13.13
N TRP A 60 1.53 -4.63 -12.02
CA TRP A 60 1.43 -6.09 -11.91
C TRP A 60 0.49 -6.68 -12.97
N PHE A 61 -0.68 -6.07 -13.18
CA PHE A 61 -1.61 -6.54 -14.21
C PHE A 61 -1.08 -6.37 -15.63
N ALA A 62 -0.32 -5.31 -15.91
CA ALA A 62 0.21 -5.03 -17.24
C ALA A 62 1.45 -5.89 -17.57
N VAL A 63 2.37 -6.04 -16.62
CA VAL A 63 3.68 -6.68 -16.85
C VAL A 63 3.74 -8.05 -16.19
N GLY A 64 3.41 -8.14 -14.89
CA GLY A 64 3.52 -9.38 -14.11
C GLY A 64 2.62 -10.51 -14.62
N ARG A 65 1.42 -10.18 -15.10
CA ARG A 65 0.49 -11.16 -15.69
C ARG A 65 1.07 -11.85 -16.94
N ASN A 66 1.79 -11.13 -17.78
CA ASN A 66 2.33 -11.68 -19.02
C ASN A 66 3.57 -12.54 -18.77
N SER A 67 4.34 -12.26 -17.72
CA SER A 67 5.51 -13.06 -17.32
C SER A 67 5.16 -14.35 -16.57
N ALA A 68 3.95 -14.45 -16.01
CA ALA A 68 3.49 -15.63 -15.26
C ALA A 68 2.78 -16.69 -16.13
N LEU A 69 2.53 -16.39 -17.41
CA LEU A 69 1.81 -17.24 -18.36
C LEU A 69 2.70 -17.80 -19.50
N LEU A 70 4.01 -17.59 -19.44
CA LEU A 70 5.03 -18.15 -20.34
C LEU A 70 5.98 -19.06 -19.54
#